data_AF-A0A3B6IJY9-F1
#
_entry.id   AF-A0A3B6IJY9-F1
#
_cell.length_a   1.000
_cell.length_b   1.000
_cell.length_c   1.000
_cell.angle_alpha   90.00
_cell.angle_beta   90.00
_cell.angle_gamma   90.00
#
_symmetry.space_group_name_H-M   'P 1'
#
loop_
_entity.id
_entity.type
_entity.pdbx_description
1 polymer ?
#
loop_
_entity_poly.entity_id
_entity_poly.type
_entity_poly.pdbx_seq_one_letter_code
_entity_poly.pdbx_strand_id
1 'polypeptide(L)'
;MAHGRSSSWRLHARLLAVVGLLACAAVAPRSSALNVGLQTLDADGDGVSKQQACSRTCESDHCTTAPFLRYGKYCGILYSGCPGERPCDPLDACCMHHDNCVLVKNDYLSTECNEGLLECLAELRDGTGTFEGNKCMIDEVIDVITVVIEAAVVAGRVLHKP
;
A
#
# COMPACT_ATOMS: atom_id res chain seq x y z
N MET A 1 -32.84 -15.70 65.30
CA MET A 1 -32.92 -14.46 64.50
C MET A 1 -31.66 -14.37 63.64
N ALA A 2 -31.71 -14.77 62.37
CA ALA A 2 -30.55 -14.63 61.47
C ALA A 2 -30.97 -14.65 60.00
N HIS A 3 -31.55 -13.55 59.51
CA HIS A 3 -31.61 -13.27 58.07
C HIS A 3 -31.58 -11.76 57.86
N GLY A 4 -30.61 -11.24 57.08
CA GLY A 4 -30.66 -9.83 56.68
C GLY A 4 -29.38 -9.17 56.15
N ARG A 5 -28.19 -9.80 56.20
CA ARG A 5 -26.94 -9.13 55.79
C ARG A 5 -26.33 -9.58 54.46
N SER A 6 -26.88 -10.61 53.79
CA SER A 6 -26.22 -11.23 52.62
C SER A 6 -26.66 -10.70 51.25
N SER A 7 -27.87 -10.15 51.08
CA SER A 7 -28.35 -9.69 49.76
C SER A 7 -27.83 -8.30 49.39
N SER A 8 -27.75 -7.39 50.36
CA SER A 8 -27.29 -6.02 50.15
C SER A 8 -25.83 -5.96 49.66
N TRP A 9 -24.93 -6.75 50.24
CA TRP A 9 -23.52 -6.79 49.81
C TRP A 9 -23.36 -7.27 48.36
N ARG A 10 -24.16 -8.26 47.93
CA ARG A 10 -24.12 -8.82 46.57
C ARG A 10 -24.64 -7.82 45.53
N LEU A 11 -25.64 -7.02 45.90
CA LEU A 11 -26.18 -5.95 45.05
C LEU A 11 -25.18 -4.79 44.91
N HIS A 12 -24.55 -4.36 46.01
CA HIS A 12 -23.51 -3.33 45.97
C HIS A 12 -22.26 -3.78 45.20
N ALA A 13 -21.82 -5.03 45.38
CA ALA A 13 -20.70 -5.60 44.63
C ALA A 13 -21.00 -5.70 43.12
N ARG A 14 -22.24 -6.04 42.75
CA ARG A 14 -22.67 -6.05 41.35
C ARG A 14 -22.78 -4.65 40.75
N LEU A 15 -23.30 -3.68 41.51
CA LEU A 15 -23.39 -2.29 41.06
C LEU A 15 -21.99 -1.68 40.85
N LEU A 16 -21.07 -1.92 41.78
CA LEU A 16 -19.68 -1.45 41.68
C LEU A 16 -18.93 -2.10 40.52
N ALA A 17 -19.16 -3.39 40.25
CA ALA A 17 -18.58 -4.08 39.10
C ALA A 17 -19.11 -3.53 37.76
N VAL A 18 -20.41 -3.21 37.67
CA VAL A 18 -21.02 -2.63 36.47
C VAL A 18 -20.55 -1.19 36.24
N VAL A 19 -20.48 -0.37 37.29
CA VAL A 19 -19.94 1.01 37.22
C VAL A 19 -18.44 1.00 36.86
N GLY A 20 -17.67 0.05 37.38
CA GLY A 20 -16.27 -0.16 37.00
C GLY A 20 -16.09 -0.55 35.54
N LEU A 21 -16.93 -1.46 35.02
CA LEU A 21 -16.91 -1.85 33.60
C LEU A 21 -17.28 -0.69 32.66
N LEU A 22 -18.29 0.11 33.02
CA LEU A 22 -18.72 1.29 32.25
C LEU A 22 -17.67 2.40 32.27
N ALA A 23 -16.93 2.57 33.37
CA ALA A 23 -15.83 3.54 33.45
C ALA A 23 -14.62 3.12 32.60
N CYS A 24 -14.29 1.81 32.50
CA CYS A 24 -13.19 1.33 31.66
C CYS A 24 -13.44 1.54 30.15
N ALA A 25 -14.69 1.52 29.69
CA ALA A 25 -15.02 1.78 28.28
C ALA A 25 -14.82 3.26 27.87
N ALA A 26 -14.86 4.20 28.83
CA ALA A 26 -14.73 5.63 28.55
C ALA A 26 -13.26 6.12 28.52
N VAL A 27 -12.30 5.30 28.98
CA VAL A 27 -10.87 5.68 29.08
C VAL A 27 -9.99 4.81 28.18
N ALA A 28 -10.56 3.98 27.31
CA ALA A 28 -9.78 3.28 26.31
C ALA A 28 -9.08 4.34 25.42
N PRO A 29 -7.73 4.41 25.40
CA PRO A 29 -7.06 5.23 24.41
C PRO A 29 -7.51 4.70 23.04
N ARG A 30 -7.96 5.61 22.16
CA ARG A 30 -8.24 5.27 20.77
C ARG A 30 -7.02 4.52 20.27
N SER A 31 -7.19 3.25 19.88
CA SER A 31 -6.16 2.51 19.17
C SER A 31 -5.76 3.34 17.97
N SER A 32 -4.58 3.96 18.04
CA SER A 32 -4.00 4.62 16.89
C SER A 32 -3.83 3.55 15.82
N ALA A 33 -4.68 3.59 14.81
CA ALA A 33 -4.43 2.86 13.58
C ALA A 33 -3.01 3.23 13.12
N LEU A 34 -2.18 2.22 12.87
CA LEU A 34 -0.81 2.43 12.44
C LEU A 34 -0.81 2.99 11.01
N ASN A 35 -0.96 4.30 10.90
CA ASN A 35 -0.88 5.00 9.62
C ASN A 35 0.59 5.30 9.33
N VAL A 36 1.30 4.32 8.75
CA VAL A 36 2.66 4.53 8.24
C VAL A 36 2.54 5.47 7.03
N GLY A 37 2.66 6.78 7.25
CA GLY A 37 2.79 7.76 6.16
C GLY A 37 2.12 9.14 6.30
N LEU A 38 1.39 9.47 7.38
CA LEU A 38 0.63 10.74 7.46
C LEU A 38 1.03 11.70 8.59
N GLN A 39 2.04 11.38 9.39
CA GLN A 39 2.39 12.17 10.59
C GLN A 39 3.15 13.49 10.31
N THR A 40 3.21 13.96 9.07
CA THR A 40 3.84 15.25 8.72
C THR A 40 2.84 16.35 8.36
N LEU A 41 1.53 16.14 8.55
CA LEU A 41 0.54 17.13 8.12
C LEU A 41 0.27 18.29 9.09
N ASP A 42 0.76 18.27 10.33
CA ASP A 42 0.38 19.29 11.32
C ASP A 42 1.55 19.72 12.23
N ALA A 43 2.52 20.45 11.67
CA ALA A 43 3.22 21.55 12.35
C ALA A 43 4.20 22.22 11.37
N ASP A 44 4.12 23.54 11.31
CA ASP A 44 4.93 24.47 10.52
C ASP A 44 4.61 24.59 9.02
N GLY A 45 4.02 25.74 8.69
CA GLY A 45 3.71 26.18 7.35
C GLY A 45 4.98 26.54 6.57
N ASP A 46 5.53 25.55 5.89
CA ASP A 46 6.35 25.76 4.70
C ASP A 46 5.64 25.10 3.51
N GLY A 47 5.54 25.82 2.40
CA GLY A 47 4.83 25.43 1.18
C GLY A 47 5.54 24.33 0.40
N VAL A 48 6.06 23.30 1.07
CA VAL A 48 6.61 22.11 0.43
C VAL A 48 5.44 21.34 -0.17
N SER A 49 5.34 21.43 -1.48
CA SER A 49 4.31 20.78 -2.30
C SER A 49 4.03 19.36 -1.84
N LYS A 50 2.76 18.98 -1.86
CA LYS A 50 2.22 17.60 -1.74
C LYS A 50 2.70 16.66 -2.86
N GLN A 51 3.93 16.84 -3.33
CA GLN A 51 4.62 15.89 -4.16
C GLN A 51 5.17 14.84 -3.20
N GLN A 52 4.40 13.78 -3.02
CA GLN A 52 4.97 12.47 -2.74
C GLN A 52 6.27 12.34 -3.53
N ALA A 53 7.39 12.05 -2.86
CA ALA A 53 8.70 12.06 -3.48
C ALA A 53 8.66 11.20 -4.75
N CYS A 54 8.68 11.87 -5.91
CA CYS A 54 8.59 11.24 -7.22
C CYS A 54 9.98 11.13 -7.83
N SER A 55 10.18 10.12 -8.67
CA SER A 55 11.48 9.85 -9.28
C SER A 55 11.72 10.67 -10.55
N ARG A 56 12.98 11.10 -10.74
CA ARG A 56 13.50 11.63 -12.01
C ARG A 56 14.69 10.83 -12.53
N THR A 57 15.04 9.74 -11.83
CA THR A 57 16.24 8.93 -12.07
C THR A 57 15.84 7.51 -12.44
N CYS A 58 16.58 6.91 -13.38
CA CYS A 58 16.38 5.52 -13.74
C CYS A 58 17.09 4.63 -12.72
N GLU A 59 16.33 4.11 -11.75
CA GLU A 59 16.85 3.24 -10.70
C GLU A 59 16.94 1.78 -11.19
N SER A 60 17.85 1.02 -10.61
CA SER A 60 17.97 -0.42 -10.82
C SER A 60 18.43 -1.08 -9.51
N ASP A 61 17.60 -0.91 -8.48
CA ASP A 61 17.89 -1.33 -7.12
C ASP A 61 16.89 -2.39 -6.62
N HIS A 62 17.37 -3.30 -5.78
CA HIS A 62 16.59 -4.40 -5.21
C HIS A 62 15.81 -5.22 -6.27
N CYS A 63 16.44 -5.50 -7.42
CA CYS A 63 15.85 -6.10 -8.63
C CYS A 63 15.00 -7.36 -8.40
N THR A 64 15.30 -8.14 -7.36
CA THR A 64 14.64 -9.42 -7.06
C THR A 64 13.81 -9.41 -5.77
N THR A 65 13.69 -8.25 -5.12
CA THR A 65 13.02 -8.11 -3.82
C THR A 65 11.79 -7.20 -3.94
N ALA A 66 10.64 -7.79 -4.33
CA ALA A 66 9.40 -7.06 -4.62
C ALA A 66 9.05 -5.89 -3.68
N PRO A 67 9.12 -6.00 -2.33
CA PRO A 67 8.78 -4.89 -1.45
C PRO A 67 9.68 -3.65 -1.57
N PHE A 68 10.91 -3.82 -2.06
CA PHE A 68 11.92 -2.75 -2.14
C PHE A 68 12.37 -2.47 -3.57
N LEU A 69 11.86 -3.22 -4.55
CA LEU A 69 12.20 -3.10 -5.96
C LEU A 69 11.96 -1.67 -6.44
N ARG A 70 12.99 -1.06 -7.04
CA ARG A 70 12.92 0.20 -7.76
C ARG A 70 13.60 0.03 -9.10
N TYR A 71 12.80 -0.03 -10.15
CA TYR A 71 13.25 -0.15 -11.51
C TYR A 71 12.75 1.02 -12.35
N GLY A 72 13.64 1.64 -13.13
CA GLY A 72 13.34 2.85 -13.88
C GLY A 72 12.83 3.96 -12.96
N LYS A 73 11.82 4.70 -13.41
CA LYS A 73 11.17 5.76 -12.62
C LYS A 73 9.83 5.33 -12.03
N TYR A 74 9.21 4.26 -12.54
CA TYR A 74 7.81 3.91 -12.29
C TYR A 74 7.60 2.51 -11.73
N CYS A 75 8.54 1.58 -11.87
CA CYS A 75 8.34 0.23 -11.36
C CYS A 75 8.75 0.13 -9.88
N GLY A 76 7.78 0.15 -8.97
CA GLY A 76 7.99 -0.12 -7.55
C GLY A 76 6.75 0.16 -6.68
N ILE A 77 6.71 -0.42 -5.49
CA ILE A 77 5.61 -0.17 -4.55
C ILE A 77 5.76 1.23 -3.95
N LEU A 78 4.71 2.05 -4.05
CA LEU A 78 4.71 3.45 -3.58
C LEU A 78 5.86 4.29 -4.16
N TYR A 79 6.29 3.94 -5.36
CA TYR A 79 7.38 4.58 -6.10
C TYR A 79 6.88 4.87 -7.51
N SER A 80 6.99 6.13 -7.95
CA SER A 80 6.53 6.55 -9.28
C SER A 80 7.31 7.76 -9.77
N GLY A 81 7.28 8.02 -11.08
CA GLY A 81 8.00 9.11 -11.71
C GLY A 81 7.29 10.45 -11.58
N CYS A 82 8.05 11.55 -11.65
CA CYS A 82 7.48 12.89 -11.58
C CYS A 82 6.65 13.23 -12.81
N PRO A 83 5.67 14.16 -12.70
CA PRO A 83 4.90 14.63 -13.84
C PRO A 83 5.81 15.12 -14.98
N GLY A 84 5.57 14.58 -16.19
CA GLY A 84 6.32 14.93 -17.40
C GLY A 84 7.64 14.17 -17.60
N GLU A 85 8.07 13.34 -16.64
CA GLU A 85 9.19 12.44 -16.85
C GLU A 85 8.82 11.37 -17.90
N ARG A 86 9.79 11.02 -18.75
CA ARG A 86 9.65 9.89 -19.67
C ARG A 86 10.11 8.61 -18.97
N PRO A 87 9.50 7.45 -19.29
CA PRO A 87 9.97 6.17 -18.81
C PRO A 87 11.37 5.88 -19.37
N CYS A 88 12.15 5.11 -18.62
CA CYS A 88 13.53 4.78 -18.93
C CYS A 88 13.66 3.77 -20.08
N ASP A 89 12.68 2.87 -20.21
CA ASP A 89 12.61 1.84 -21.24
C ASP A 89 11.15 1.31 -21.37
N PRO A 90 10.88 0.29 -22.21
CA PRO A 90 9.53 -0.25 -22.35
C PRO A 90 8.95 -0.91 -21.09
N LEU A 91 9.77 -1.51 -20.23
CA LEU A 91 9.29 -2.08 -18.96
C LEU A 91 8.81 -0.99 -18.01
N ASP A 92 9.61 0.07 -17.88
CA ASP A 92 9.26 1.25 -17.10
C ASP A 92 8.01 1.96 -17.66
N ALA A 93 7.79 1.90 -18.97
CA ALA A 93 6.58 2.41 -19.60
C ALA A 93 5.32 1.62 -19.20
N CYS A 94 5.41 0.28 -19.11
CA CYS A 94 4.30 -0.54 -18.58
C CYS A 94 3.92 -0.11 -17.15
N CYS A 95 4.92 0.10 -16.29
CA CYS A 95 4.69 0.56 -14.92
C CYS A 95 4.11 1.97 -14.85
N MET A 96 4.59 2.90 -15.69
CA MET A 96 4.01 4.24 -15.80
C MET A 96 2.52 4.19 -16.17
N HIS A 97 2.13 3.31 -17.10
CA HIS A 97 0.72 3.14 -17.47
C HIS A 97 -0.11 2.58 -16.32
N HIS A 98 0.43 1.59 -15.60
CA HIS A 98 -0.21 1.01 -14.41
C HIS A 98 -0.43 2.04 -13.31
N ASP A 99 0.61 2.80 -12.94
CA ASP A 99 0.53 3.85 -11.92
C ASP A 99 -0.55 4.89 -12.23
N ASN A 100 -0.59 5.35 -13.49
CA ASN A 100 -1.60 6.31 -13.93
C ASN A 100 -3.01 5.71 -13.89
N CYS A 101 -3.17 4.44 -14.28
CA CYS A 101 -4.45 3.75 -14.19
C CYS A 101 -4.93 3.66 -12.74
N VAL A 102 -4.06 3.20 -11.83
CA VAL A 102 -4.36 3.07 -10.39
C VAL A 102 -4.70 4.43 -9.79
N LEU A 103 -3.99 5.49 -10.17
CA LEU A 103 -4.26 6.86 -9.72
C LEU A 103 -5.67 7.32 -10.15
N VAL A 104 -6.04 7.08 -11.41
CA VAL A 104 -7.36 7.48 -11.94
C VAL A 104 -8.49 6.67 -11.31
N LYS A 105 -8.29 5.37 -11.06
CA LYS A 105 -9.27 4.50 -10.41
C LYS A 105 -9.31 4.68 -8.90
N ASN A 106 -8.25 5.23 -8.31
CA ASN A 106 -7.98 5.29 -6.88
C ASN A 106 -8.08 3.89 -6.21
N ASP A 107 -7.56 2.88 -6.90
CA ASP A 107 -7.66 1.47 -6.49
C ASP A 107 -6.53 0.63 -7.09
N TYR A 108 -5.57 0.23 -6.26
CA TYR A 108 -4.48 -0.67 -6.67
C TYR A 108 -4.98 -2.09 -7.00
N LEU A 109 -6.12 -2.51 -6.45
CA LEU A 109 -6.71 -3.83 -6.72
C LEU A 109 -7.64 -3.83 -7.94
N SER A 110 -7.65 -2.74 -8.72
CA SER A 110 -8.37 -2.69 -9.98
C SER A 110 -7.88 -3.80 -10.91
N THR A 111 -8.76 -4.74 -11.25
CA THR A 111 -8.42 -5.84 -12.14
C THR A 111 -8.07 -5.34 -13.53
N GLU A 112 -8.73 -4.28 -14.00
CA GLU A 112 -8.42 -3.61 -15.28
C GLU A 112 -6.97 -3.10 -15.33
N CYS A 113 -6.53 -2.37 -14.30
CA CYS A 113 -5.15 -1.85 -14.27
C CYS A 113 -4.12 -2.99 -14.17
N ASN A 114 -4.37 -3.96 -13.29
CA ASN A 114 -3.44 -5.06 -13.06
C ASN A 114 -3.36 -6.03 -14.25
N GLU A 115 -4.48 -6.38 -14.88
CA GLU A 115 -4.50 -7.21 -16.08
C GLU A 115 -3.83 -6.50 -17.26
N GLY A 116 -4.05 -5.20 -17.43
CA GLY A 116 -3.36 -4.41 -18.45
C GLY A 116 -1.83 -4.36 -18.26
N LEU A 117 -1.35 -4.33 -17.01
CA LEU A 117 0.08 -4.46 -16.73
C LEU A 117 0.59 -5.87 -17.10
N LEU A 118 -0.13 -6.94 -16.76
CA LEU A 118 0.26 -8.30 -17.13
C LEU A 118 0.35 -8.50 -18.63
N GLU A 119 -0.59 -7.95 -19.40
CA GLU A 119 -0.57 -7.97 -20.87
C GLU A 119 0.67 -7.24 -21.42
N CYS A 120 0.94 -6.03 -20.93
CA CYS A 120 2.13 -5.26 -21.32
C CYS A 120 3.44 -6.01 -21.02
N LEU A 121 3.55 -6.63 -19.84
CA LEU A 121 4.73 -7.41 -19.46
C LEU A 121 4.92 -8.67 -20.33
N ALA A 122 3.84 -9.30 -20.77
CA ALA A 122 3.90 -10.48 -21.63
C ALA A 122 4.51 -10.15 -23.00
N GLU A 123 4.22 -8.99 -23.57
CA GLU A 123 4.79 -8.53 -24.84
C GLU A 123 6.31 -8.29 -24.77
N LEU A 124 6.84 -7.94 -23.60
CA LEU A 124 8.27 -7.68 -23.41
C LEU A 124 9.12 -8.95 -23.30
N ARG A 125 8.50 -10.11 -23.04
CA ARG A 125 9.21 -11.40 -22.90
C ARG A 125 9.81 -11.88 -24.22
N ASP A 126 9.37 -11.35 -25.35
CA ASP A 126 9.95 -11.63 -26.67
C ASP A 126 11.26 -10.86 -26.93
N GLY A 127 11.70 -10.06 -25.96
CA GLY A 127 12.97 -9.33 -25.96
C GLY A 127 12.75 -7.82 -26.05
N THR A 128 13.40 -7.08 -25.15
CA THR A 128 13.37 -5.62 -25.11
C THR A 128 14.74 -5.04 -24.73
N GLY A 129 14.99 -3.80 -25.16
CA GLY A 129 16.15 -3.04 -24.74
C GLY A 129 15.94 -2.41 -23.36
N THR A 130 17.04 -2.02 -22.71
CA THR A 130 17.04 -1.32 -21.41
C THR A 130 17.85 -0.03 -21.47
N PHE A 131 17.65 0.86 -20.51
CA PHE A 131 18.45 2.06 -20.32
C PHE A 131 19.92 1.75 -19.93
N GLU A 132 20.81 2.71 -20.24
CA GLU A 132 22.24 2.62 -19.92
C GLU A 132 22.49 2.60 -18.41
N GLY A 133 23.39 1.72 -17.97
CA GLY A 133 23.77 1.60 -16.55
C GLY A 133 22.80 0.78 -15.69
N ASN A 134 21.77 0.17 -16.29
CA ASN A 134 20.90 -0.79 -15.60
C ASN A 134 21.72 -1.96 -15.02
N LYS A 135 21.47 -2.27 -13.74
CA LYS A 135 22.10 -3.37 -12.99
C LYS A 135 21.21 -4.61 -12.84
N CYS A 136 19.93 -4.51 -13.21
CA CYS A 136 18.96 -5.58 -13.11
C CYS A 136 18.89 -6.42 -14.39
N MET A 137 18.59 -7.70 -14.24
CA MET A 137 18.15 -8.56 -15.35
C MET A 137 16.67 -8.30 -15.63
N ILE A 138 16.33 -7.89 -16.85
CA ILE A 138 14.97 -7.48 -17.23
C ILE A 138 13.96 -8.60 -16.96
N ASP A 139 14.28 -9.82 -17.39
CA ASP A 139 13.39 -10.96 -17.23
C ASP A 139 13.09 -11.26 -15.75
N GLU A 140 14.08 -11.09 -14.86
CA GLU A 140 13.88 -11.28 -13.42
C GLU A 140 12.96 -10.19 -12.83
N VAL A 141 13.13 -8.94 -13.27
CA VAL A 141 12.25 -7.84 -12.82
C VAL A 141 10.82 -8.08 -13.31
N ILE A 142 10.65 -8.50 -14.58
CA ILE A 142 9.35 -8.87 -15.14
C ILE A 142 8.71 -9.97 -14.29
N ASP A 143 9.44 -11.05 -14.00
CA ASP A 143 8.94 -12.17 -13.21
C ASP A 143 8.50 -11.75 -11.80
N VAL A 144 9.31 -10.92 -11.12
CA VAL A 144 8.98 -10.41 -9.78
C VAL A 144 7.72 -9.56 -9.81
N ILE A 145 7.58 -8.66 -10.79
CA ILE A 145 6.39 -7.82 -10.94
C ILE A 145 5.18 -8.70 -11.29
N THR A 146 5.31 -9.63 -12.24
CA THR A 146 4.23 -10.55 -12.63
C THR A 146 3.63 -11.27 -11.42
N VAL A 147 4.45 -11.86 -10.55
CA VAL A 147 3.96 -12.60 -9.36
C VAL A 147 3.15 -11.69 -8.42
N VAL A 148 3.61 -10.46 -8.18
CA VAL A 148 2.90 -9.51 -7.30
C VAL A 148 1.57 -9.10 -7.92
N ILE A 149 1.57 -8.81 -9.22
CA ILE A 149 0.38 -8.34 -9.93
C ILE A 149 -0.66 -9.45 -10.12
N GLU A 150 -0.25 -10.69 -10.38
CA GLU A 150 -1.17 -11.84 -10.38
C GLU A 150 -1.88 -12.00 -9.04
N ALA A 151 -1.15 -11.85 -7.92
CA ALA A 151 -1.75 -11.87 -6.59
C ALA A 151 -2.74 -10.71 -6.39
N ALA A 152 -2.42 -9.51 -6.88
CA ALA A 152 -3.30 -8.35 -6.84
C ALA A 152 -4.59 -8.57 -7.66
N VAL A 153 -4.50 -9.17 -8.86
CA VAL A 153 -5.67 -9.56 -9.67
C VAL A 153 -6.55 -10.54 -8.91
N VAL A 154 -5.97 -11.58 -8.31
CA VAL A 154 -6.73 -12.55 -7.50
C VAL A 154 -7.43 -11.86 -6.33
N ALA A 155 -6.71 -10.99 -5.61
CA ALA A 155 -7.28 -10.23 -4.50
C ALA A 155 -8.42 -9.30 -4.96
N GLY A 156 -8.24 -8.55 -6.03
CA GLY A 156 -9.28 -7.67 -6.61
C GLY A 156 -10.52 -8.45 -7.02
N ARG A 157 -10.37 -9.60 -7.68
CA ARG A 157 -11.50 -10.49 -8.04
C ARG A 157 -12.21 -11.08 -6.83
N VAL A 158 -11.57 -11.20 -5.67
CA VAL A 158 -12.19 -11.69 -4.43
C VAL A 158 -12.87 -10.56 -3.67
N LEU A 159 -12.22 -9.40 -3.54
CA LEU A 159 -12.69 -8.28 -2.73
C LEU A 159 -13.72 -7.41 -3.43
N HIS A 160 -13.73 -7.36 -4.76
CA HIS A 160 -14.76 -6.66 -5.55
C HIS A 160 -15.97 -7.53 -5.90
N LYS A 161 -16.07 -8.75 -5.36
CA LYS A 161 -17.31 -9.52 -5.44
C LYS A 161 -18.39 -8.83 -4.59
N PRO A 162 -19.61 -8.65 -5.13
CA PRO A 162 -20.72 -8.04 -4.40
C PRO A 162 -21.20 -8.90 -3.22
#